data_AF-A0A2M7U105-F1
#
_entry.id   AF-A0A2M7U105-F1
#
_cell.length_a   1.000
_cell.length_b   1.000
_cell.length_c   1.000
_cell.angle_alpha   90.00
_cell.angle_beta   90.00
_cell.angle_gamma   90.00
#
_symmetry.space_group_name_H-M   'P 1'
#
loop_
_entity.id
_entity.type
_entity.pdbx_description
1 polymer ?
#
loop_
_entity_poly.entity_id
_entity_poly.type
_entity_poly.pdbx_seq_one_letter_code
_entity_poly.pdbx_strand_id
1 'polypeptide(L)'
;MRMKFLKFINIKVIILLVSVFILLLSIFKDTEFVQSSPLAGIFDFGSNTKNESEPATTSTTKIVSEESIIIEVVENTLPSVVTIGISKKTRTQGTIQIDPSNPFAPFKAVEGEEKTIEQNIGSGFIISKDGIIITNKHVVRDTQATYTVITNDKKEYDVTKIYRDPLNDLSILK
;
A
#
# COMPACT_ATOMS: atom_id res chain seq x y z
N MET A 1 41.91 -32.79 14.04
CA MET A 1 42.18 -32.47 12.62
C MET A 1 40.97 -31.71 12.07
N ARG A 2 40.97 -30.38 12.15
CA ARG A 2 39.81 -29.52 11.87
C ARG A 2 39.82 -29.11 10.39
N MET A 3 38.85 -29.61 9.65
CA MET A 3 38.65 -29.34 8.23
C MET A 3 38.12 -27.91 8.07
N LYS A 4 39.02 -26.97 7.71
CA LYS A 4 38.66 -25.63 7.24
C LYS A 4 38.33 -25.73 5.75
N PHE A 5 37.08 -25.89 5.39
CA PHE A 5 36.65 -25.63 4.02
C PHE A 5 35.19 -25.20 4.03
N LEU A 6 34.97 -23.89 3.97
CA LEU A 6 33.82 -23.31 3.27
C LEU A 6 34.20 -21.85 2.96
N LYS A 7 34.81 -21.65 1.78
CA LYS A 7 34.98 -20.31 1.21
C LYS A 7 33.59 -19.82 0.78
N PHE A 8 33.34 -18.52 0.98
CA PHE A 8 32.16 -17.82 0.47
C PHE A 8 31.96 -18.10 -1.02
N ILE A 9 30.99 -18.94 -1.36
CA ILE A 9 30.59 -19.19 -2.74
C ILE A 9 29.68 -18.04 -3.16
N ASN A 10 30.10 -17.32 -4.21
CA ASN A 10 29.34 -16.20 -4.77
C ASN A 10 27.94 -16.67 -5.23
N ILE A 11 26.89 -15.92 -4.86
CA ILE A 11 25.48 -16.27 -5.16
C ILE A 11 25.25 -16.55 -6.67
N LYS A 12 25.98 -15.84 -7.55
CA LYS A 12 25.93 -16.04 -9.00
C LYS A 12 26.44 -17.41 -9.43
N VAL A 13 27.44 -17.96 -8.72
CA VAL A 13 27.98 -19.30 -8.98
C VAL A 13 26.98 -20.37 -8.52
N ILE A 14 26.25 -20.14 -7.42
CA ILE A 14 25.19 -21.05 -6.95
C ILE A 14 24.07 -21.11 -7.98
N ILE A 15 23.59 -19.97 -8.46
CA ILE A 15 22.50 -19.91 -9.45
C ILE A 15 22.90 -20.62 -10.75
N LEU A 16 24.14 -20.43 -11.20
CA LEU A 16 24.65 -21.10 -12.41
C LEU A 16 24.80 -22.61 -12.22
N LEU A 17 25.23 -23.07 -11.04
CA LEU A 17 25.29 -24.50 -10.73
C LEU A 17 23.89 -25.13 -10.67
N VAL A 18 22.90 -24.43 -10.11
CA VAL A 18 21.52 -24.92 -10.02
C VAL A 18 20.88 -24.99 -11.41
N SER A 19 21.07 -24.00 -12.28
CA SER A 19 20.52 -24.03 -13.64
C SER A 19 21.13 -25.15 -14.47
N VAL A 20 22.44 -25.38 -14.34
CA VAL A 20 23.15 -26.47 -15.03
C VAL A 20 22.69 -27.82 -14.50
N PHE A 21 22.41 -27.94 -13.19
CA PHE A 21 21.89 -29.17 -12.60
C PHE A 21 20.46 -29.51 -13.08
N ILE A 22 19.58 -28.52 -13.21
CA ILE A 22 18.23 -28.70 -13.77
C ILE A 22 18.29 -29.11 -15.25
N LEU A 23 19.24 -28.54 -16.01
CA LEU A 23 19.46 -28.89 -17.40
C LEU A 23 19.99 -30.33 -17.54
N LEU A 24 20.94 -30.72 -16.68
CA LEU A 24 21.44 -32.10 -16.60
C LEU A 24 20.32 -33.08 -16.24
N LEU A 25 19.49 -32.77 -15.26
CA LEU A 25 18.32 -33.59 -14.90
C LEU A 25 17.35 -33.77 -16.08
N SER A 26 17.21 -32.77 -16.95
CA SER A 26 16.36 -32.89 -18.15
C SER A 26 16.95 -33.82 -19.21
N ILE A 27 18.27 -33.93 -19.31
CA ILE A 27 18.95 -34.83 -20.25
C ILE A 27 18.91 -36.29 -19.75
N PHE A 28 18.89 -36.51 -18.44
CA PHE A 28 18.80 -37.84 -17.82
C PHE A 28 17.37 -38.40 -17.73
N LYS A 29 16.34 -37.71 -18.23
CA LYS A 29 14.95 -38.20 -18.21
C LYS A 29 14.67 -39.31 -19.24
N ASP A 30 15.51 -39.45 -20.27
CA ASP A 30 15.29 -40.41 -21.37
C ASP A 30 16.03 -41.75 -21.18
N THR A 31 16.76 -41.93 -20.07
CA THR A 31 17.30 -43.24 -19.69
C THR A 31 16.61 -43.70 -18.41
N GLU A 32 15.96 -44.86 -18.48
CA GLU A 32 15.14 -45.51 -17.44
C GLU A 32 15.95 -45.86 -16.16
N PHE A 33 16.53 -44.87 -15.49
CA PHE A 33 17.36 -45.06 -14.31
C PHE A 33 17.10 -43.98 -13.24
N VAL A 34 15.84 -43.61 -13.03
CA VAL A 34 15.42 -42.81 -11.86
C VAL A 34 14.18 -43.41 -11.23
N GLN A 35 14.23 -44.71 -10.89
CA GLN A 35 13.20 -45.37 -10.08
C GLN A 35 13.74 -46.00 -8.78
N SER A 36 14.93 -45.59 -8.34
CA SER A 36 15.47 -46.03 -7.03
C SER A 36 16.04 -44.88 -6.17
N SER A 37 15.69 -43.63 -6.47
CA SER A 37 15.94 -42.53 -5.53
C SER A 37 14.76 -42.39 -4.56
N PRO A 38 15.01 -42.13 -3.26
CA PRO A 38 13.95 -41.96 -2.25
C PRO A 38 13.06 -40.72 -2.49
N LEU A 39 13.32 -39.96 -3.57
CA LEU A 39 12.51 -38.84 -4.04
C LEU A 39 11.43 -39.25 -5.06
N ALA A 40 11.37 -40.52 -5.49
CA ALA A 40 10.34 -41.02 -6.41
C ALA A 40 8.93 -40.99 -5.81
N GLY A 41 8.78 -41.01 -4.48
CA GLY A 41 7.48 -40.91 -3.80
C GLY A 41 6.80 -39.53 -3.86
N ILE A 42 7.43 -38.53 -4.46
CA ILE A 42 6.88 -37.16 -4.58
C ILE A 42 6.28 -36.91 -5.98
N PHE A 43 6.51 -37.82 -6.93
CA PHE A 43 6.09 -37.66 -8.33
C PHE A 43 5.33 -38.86 -8.91
N ASP A 44 4.74 -39.71 -8.07
CA ASP A 44 3.86 -40.79 -8.52
C ASP A 44 2.40 -40.32 -8.62
N PHE A 45 2.08 -39.61 -9.71
CA PHE A 45 0.70 -39.33 -10.12
C PHE A 45 0.17 -40.55 -10.88
N GLY A 46 -0.05 -41.64 -10.12
CA GLY A 46 -0.52 -42.92 -10.59
C GLY A 46 -2.00 -42.89 -10.99
N SER A 47 -2.25 -43.20 -12.26
CA SER A 47 -3.53 -43.66 -12.77
C SER A 47 -3.77 -45.12 -12.34
N ASN A 48 -4.77 -45.41 -11.50
CA ASN A 48 -5.78 -46.42 -11.82
C ASN A 48 -6.97 -46.43 -10.83
N THR A 49 -8.11 -46.71 -11.41
CA THR A 49 -9.46 -46.64 -10.88
C THR A 49 -9.88 -47.86 -10.06
N LYS A 50 -10.64 -47.59 -9.00
CA LYS A 50 -11.86 -48.27 -8.49
C LYS A 50 -11.78 -48.49 -6.97
N ASN A 51 -12.42 -47.60 -6.23
CA ASN A 51 -13.54 -47.94 -5.34
C ASN A 51 -14.24 -46.65 -4.90
N GLU A 52 -15.56 -46.72 -4.91
CA GLU A 52 -16.53 -45.63 -4.80
C GLU A 52 -16.88 -45.38 -3.34
N SER A 53 -16.65 -44.17 -2.82
CA SER A 53 -17.55 -43.36 -1.96
C SER A 53 -16.80 -42.22 -1.22
N GLU A 54 -16.86 -41.01 -1.80
CA GLU A 54 -16.94 -39.66 -1.16
C GLU A 54 -16.37 -38.60 -2.13
N PRO A 55 -17.07 -37.48 -2.40
CA PRO A 55 -16.60 -36.48 -3.34
C PRO A 55 -15.55 -35.59 -2.68
N ALA A 56 -14.28 -35.91 -2.87
CA ALA A 56 -13.17 -34.99 -2.63
C ALA A 56 -13.08 -33.98 -3.78
N THR A 57 -13.92 -32.94 -3.75
CA THR A 57 -13.78 -31.78 -4.65
C THR A 57 -14.23 -30.53 -3.92
N THR A 58 -13.36 -29.93 -3.11
CA THR A 58 -13.74 -28.69 -2.39
C THR A 58 -12.60 -27.67 -2.24
N SER A 59 -11.33 -28.01 -2.40
CA SER A 59 -10.26 -27.07 -1.99
C SER A 59 -9.95 -25.94 -2.98
N THR A 60 -9.95 -26.18 -4.30
CA THR A 60 -9.57 -25.14 -5.28
C THR A 60 -10.71 -24.18 -5.62
N THR A 61 -11.93 -24.68 -5.78
CA THR A 61 -13.12 -23.85 -6.03
C THR A 61 -13.43 -22.95 -4.83
N LYS A 62 -13.20 -23.45 -3.61
CA LYS A 62 -13.44 -22.68 -2.39
C LYS A 62 -12.51 -21.49 -2.25
N ILE A 63 -11.22 -21.63 -2.57
CA ILE A 63 -10.24 -20.52 -2.50
C ILE A 63 -10.54 -19.45 -3.55
N VAL A 64 -10.81 -19.83 -4.80
CA VAL A 64 -11.18 -18.87 -5.87
C VAL A 64 -12.50 -18.16 -5.55
N SER A 65 -13.47 -18.88 -4.98
CA SER A 65 -14.74 -18.30 -4.53
C SER A 65 -14.54 -17.32 -3.37
N GLU A 66 -13.68 -17.63 -2.40
CA GLU A 66 -13.41 -16.73 -1.26
C GLU A 66 -12.69 -15.46 -1.71
N GLU A 67 -11.70 -15.56 -2.61
CA GLU A 67 -11.01 -14.39 -3.17
C GLU A 67 -11.95 -13.49 -3.97
N SER A 68 -12.84 -14.06 -4.80
CA SER A 68 -13.81 -13.26 -5.56
C SER A 68 -14.80 -12.52 -4.67
N ILE A 69 -15.24 -13.11 -3.55
CA ILE A 69 -16.11 -12.43 -2.57
C ILE A 69 -15.40 -11.24 -1.94
N ILE A 70 -14.11 -11.39 -1.57
CA ILE A 70 -13.34 -10.29 -0.97
C ILE A 70 -13.15 -9.16 -1.99
N ILE A 71 -12.81 -9.50 -3.23
CA ILE A 71 -12.62 -8.53 -4.32
C ILE A 71 -13.93 -7.77 -4.57
N GLU A 72 -15.07 -8.46 -4.65
CA GLU A 72 -16.39 -7.86 -4.85
C GLU A 72 -16.76 -6.90 -3.70
N VAL A 73 -16.52 -7.29 -2.45
CA VAL A 73 -16.78 -6.42 -1.29
C VAL A 73 -15.91 -5.17 -1.34
N VAL A 74 -14.63 -5.30 -1.70
CA VAL A 74 -13.73 -4.15 -1.85
C VAL A 74 -14.22 -3.23 -2.97
N GLU A 75 -14.48 -3.75 -4.17
CA GLU A 75 -14.95 -2.95 -5.31
C GLU A 75 -16.24 -2.18 -4.99
N ASN A 76 -17.18 -2.83 -4.29
CA ASN A 76 -18.44 -2.21 -3.92
C ASN A 76 -18.32 -1.19 -2.76
N THR A 77 -17.33 -1.32 -1.89
CA THR A 77 -17.15 -0.43 -0.72
C THR A 77 -16.20 0.73 -0.97
N LEU A 78 -15.24 0.59 -1.89
CA LEU A 78 -14.25 1.62 -2.22
C LEU A 78 -14.85 3.01 -2.51
N PRO A 79 -15.95 3.15 -3.29
CA PRO A 79 -16.54 4.45 -3.57
C PRO A 79 -17.07 5.19 -2.32
N SER A 80 -17.28 4.49 -1.20
CA SER A 80 -17.75 5.08 0.05
C SER A 80 -16.63 5.67 0.89
N VAL A 81 -15.35 5.39 0.57
CA VAL A 81 -14.19 5.88 1.30
C VAL A 81 -13.56 7.05 0.56
N VAL A 82 -13.23 8.10 1.29
CA VAL A 82 -12.62 9.32 0.74
C VAL A 82 -11.36 9.69 1.50
N THR A 83 -10.47 10.41 0.83
CA THR A 83 -9.30 11.04 1.45
C THR A 83 -9.63 12.47 1.82
N ILE A 84 -9.12 12.94 2.95
CA ILE A 84 -9.29 14.32 3.42
C ILE A 84 -7.96 15.03 3.30
N GLY A 85 -7.95 16.07 2.48
CA GLY A 85 -6.87 17.04 2.33
C GLY A 85 -7.09 18.26 3.20
N ILE A 86 -5.98 18.88 3.60
CA ILE A 86 -5.93 20.18 4.28
C ILE A 86 -5.12 21.14 3.43
N SER A 87 -5.59 22.38 3.32
CA SER A 87 -4.84 23.49 2.75
C SER A 87 -4.74 24.61 3.78
N LYS A 88 -3.50 25.01 4.10
CA LYS A 88 -3.21 26.01 5.13
C LYS A 88 -2.23 27.04 4.59
N LYS A 89 -2.62 28.32 4.70
CA LYS A 89 -1.73 29.43 4.39
C LYS A 89 -0.87 29.74 5.62
N THR A 90 0.43 29.57 5.49
CA THR A 90 1.43 29.94 6.52
C THR A 90 2.20 31.14 6.03
N ARG A 91 2.25 32.19 6.85
CA ARG A 91 3.12 33.34 6.61
C ARG A 91 4.42 33.15 7.34
N THR A 92 5.53 33.16 6.61
CA THR A 92 6.86 33.18 7.24
C THR A 92 7.05 34.55 7.90
N GLN A 93 7.69 34.61 9.07
CA GLN A 93 8.06 35.91 9.64
C GLN A 93 9.13 36.56 8.77
N GLY A 94 8.96 37.86 8.50
CA GLY A 94 9.96 38.65 7.79
C GLY A 94 11.27 38.71 8.58
N THR A 95 12.38 38.79 7.87
CA THR A 95 13.72 38.89 8.47
C THR A 95 14.33 40.24 8.16
N ILE A 96 15.15 40.74 9.09
CA ILE A 96 15.98 41.91 8.82
C ILE A 96 17.30 41.40 8.24
N GLN A 97 17.60 41.82 7.02
CA GLN A 97 18.86 41.49 6.34
C GLN A 97 19.76 42.73 6.29
N ILE A 98 21.07 42.50 6.41
CA ILE A 98 22.05 43.57 6.27
C ILE A 98 22.34 43.76 4.78
N ASP A 99 22.19 44.99 4.29
CA ASP A 99 22.49 45.35 2.91
C ASP A 99 23.80 46.16 2.84
N PRO A 100 24.94 45.50 2.55
CA PRO A 100 26.24 46.16 2.47
C PRO A 100 26.38 47.10 1.26
N SER A 101 25.42 47.10 0.33
CA SER A 101 25.44 47.98 -0.85
C SER A 101 24.86 49.37 -0.60
N ASN A 102 24.09 49.55 0.49
CA ASN A 102 23.50 50.84 0.86
C ASN A 102 24.00 51.32 2.24
N PRO A 103 25.05 52.17 2.29
CA PRO A 103 25.63 52.64 3.55
C PRO A 103 24.71 53.58 4.36
N PHE A 104 23.63 54.10 3.76
CA PHE A 104 22.69 55.00 4.44
C PHE A 104 21.45 54.27 5.01
N ALA A 105 21.22 53.03 4.61
CA ALA A 105 20.16 52.17 5.15
C ALA A 105 20.65 50.71 5.23
N PRO A 106 21.53 50.39 6.19
CA PRO A 106 22.21 49.09 6.25
C PRO A 106 21.29 47.94 6.65
N PHE A 107 20.05 48.22 7.07
CA PHE A 107 19.07 47.21 7.46
C PHE A 107 17.86 47.27 6.53
N LYS A 108 17.59 46.17 5.83
CA LYS A 108 16.42 46.01 4.97
C LYS A 108 15.47 44.99 5.58
N ALA A 109 14.23 45.40 5.80
CA ALA A 109 13.16 44.46 6.16
C ALA A 109 12.76 43.67 4.91
N VAL A 110 12.92 42.36 4.96
CA VAL A 110 12.42 41.45 3.94
C VAL A 110 11.11 40.87 4.45
N GLU A 111 10.03 41.20 3.76
CA GLU A 111 8.72 40.63 4.07
C GLU A 111 8.77 39.11 3.92
N GLY A 112 8.16 38.40 4.87
CA GLY A 112 8.10 36.96 4.79
C GLY A 112 7.08 36.50 3.75
N GLU A 113 7.42 35.43 3.05
CA GLU A 113 6.57 34.84 2.02
C GLU A 113 5.36 34.12 2.65
N GLU A 114 4.21 34.26 2.00
CA GLU A 114 3.04 33.44 2.25
C GLU A 114 3.16 32.14 1.44
N LYS A 115 3.14 30.99 2.12
CA LYS A 115 3.20 29.68 1.50
C LYS A 115 1.93 28.91 1.84
N THR A 116 1.28 28.38 0.81
CA THR A 116 0.19 27.43 0.96
C THR A 116 0.79 26.04 1.12
N ILE A 117 0.42 25.35 2.19
CA ILE A 117 0.79 23.96 2.46
C ILE A 117 -0.45 23.10 2.23
N GLU A 118 -0.35 22.14 1.32
CA GLU A 118 -1.41 21.19 0.98
C GLU A 118 -0.95 19.77 1.31
N GLN A 119 -1.75 19.06 2.10
CA GLN A 119 -1.40 17.71 2.57
C GLN A 119 -2.64 16.83 2.72
N ASN A 120 -2.49 15.54 2.45
CA ASN A 120 -3.49 14.53 2.79
C ASN A 120 -3.30 14.12 4.25
N ILE A 121 -4.34 14.28 5.07
CA ILE A 121 -4.23 14.18 6.53
C ILE A 121 -5.09 13.07 7.14
N GLY A 122 -5.97 12.45 6.36
CA GLY A 122 -6.79 11.37 6.86
C GLY A 122 -7.79 10.85 5.85
N SER A 123 -8.72 10.05 6.36
CA SER A 123 -9.78 9.41 5.58
C SER A 123 -11.15 9.78 6.15
N GLY A 124 -12.18 9.60 5.34
CA GLY A 124 -13.58 9.75 5.74
C GLY A 124 -14.46 8.75 5.01
N PHE A 125 -15.72 8.67 5.46
CA PHE A 125 -16.73 7.77 4.90
C PHE A 125 -17.95 8.57 4.46
N ILE A 126 -18.41 8.35 3.23
CA ILE A 126 -19.66 8.90 2.73
C ILE A 126 -20.80 8.09 3.32
N ILE A 127 -21.70 8.74 4.06
CA ILE A 127 -22.82 8.09 4.75
C ILE A 127 -24.20 8.42 4.15
N SER A 128 -24.27 9.42 3.26
CA SER A 128 -25.50 9.78 2.54
C SER A 128 -25.20 10.14 1.10
N LYS A 129 -26.16 9.86 0.21
CA LYS A 129 -26.14 10.28 -1.20
C LYS A 129 -26.09 11.80 -1.36
N ASP A 130 -26.50 12.53 -0.33
CA ASP A 130 -26.39 13.98 -0.31
C ASP A 130 -24.93 14.46 -0.20
N GLY A 131 -23.95 13.58 0.05
CA GLY A 131 -22.55 13.94 0.24
C GLY A 131 -22.20 14.30 1.68
N ILE A 132 -22.88 13.67 2.65
CA ILE A 132 -22.50 13.77 4.07
C ILE A 132 -21.36 12.80 4.33
N ILE A 133 -20.28 13.29 4.95
CA ILE A 133 -19.08 12.49 5.23
C ILE A 133 -18.83 12.47 6.74
N ILE A 134 -18.45 11.32 7.29
CA ILE A 134 -17.97 11.18 8.67
C ILE A 134 -16.46 10.96 8.67
N THR A 135 -15.77 11.63 9.59
CA THR A 135 -14.34 11.44 9.87
C THR A 135 -14.06 11.66 11.36
N ASN A 136 -12.81 11.56 11.77
CA ASN A 136 -12.38 11.93 13.10
C ASN A 136 -12.23 13.44 13.25
N LYS A 137 -12.61 13.98 14.42
CA LYS A 137 -12.41 15.40 14.75
C LYS A 137 -10.94 15.79 14.72
N HIS A 138 -10.03 14.91 15.15
CA HIS A 138 -8.60 15.23 15.14
C HIS A 138 -8.06 15.50 13.72
N VAL A 139 -8.66 14.91 12.68
CA VAL A 139 -8.31 15.17 11.27
C VAL A 139 -8.68 16.62 10.92
N VAL A 140 -9.90 17.02 11.24
CA VAL A 140 -10.42 18.35 10.92
C VAL A 140 -10.31 19.36 12.08
N ARG A 141 -9.27 19.26 12.90
CA ARG A 141 -9.14 20.06 14.14
C ARG A 141 -8.87 21.55 13.91
N ASP A 142 -8.11 21.89 12.86
CA ASP A 142 -7.75 23.28 12.56
C ASP A 142 -8.97 24.03 12.02
N THR A 143 -9.35 25.12 12.67
CA THR A 143 -10.52 25.92 12.27
C THR A 143 -10.17 27.00 11.25
N GLN A 144 -8.88 27.26 11.01
CA GLN A 144 -8.40 28.28 10.08
C GLN A 144 -7.95 27.67 8.74
N ALA A 145 -7.86 26.35 8.66
CA ALA A 145 -7.52 25.65 7.43
C ALA A 145 -8.77 25.40 6.57
N THR A 146 -8.54 25.29 5.26
CA THR A 146 -9.54 24.78 4.31
C THR A 146 -9.35 23.28 4.14
N TYR A 147 -10.45 22.57 3.89
CA TYR A 147 -10.45 21.12 3.75
C TYR A 147 -11.04 20.73 2.40
N THR A 148 -10.44 19.73 1.78
CA THR A 148 -10.85 19.19 0.49
C THR A 148 -11.03 17.68 0.63
N VAL A 149 -12.05 17.14 0.00
CA VAL A 149 -12.35 15.72 -0.03
C VAL A 149 -11.97 15.17 -1.40
N ILE A 150 -11.19 14.11 -1.42
CA ILE A 150 -10.74 13.44 -2.64
C ILE A 150 -11.38 12.05 -2.68
N THR A 151 -12.23 11.81 -3.69
CA THR A 151 -12.92 10.53 -3.89
C THR A 151 -12.01 9.50 -4.58
N ASN A 152 -12.43 8.23 -4.60
CA ASN A 152 -11.63 7.14 -5.21
C ASN A 152 -11.38 7.35 -6.71
N ASP A 153 -12.28 8.05 -7.40
CA ASP A 153 -12.16 8.45 -8.81
C ASP A 153 -11.34 9.74 -9.01
N LYS A 154 -10.62 10.18 -7.97
CA LYS A 154 -9.72 11.35 -7.95
C LYS A 154 -10.43 12.68 -8.21
N LYS A 155 -11.72 12.78 -7.91
CA LYS A 155 -12.43 14.07 -7.91
C LYS A 155 -12.23 14.75 -6.57
N GLU A 156 -12.09 16.07 -6.62
CA GLU A 156 -11.87 16.91 -5.44
C GLU A 156 -13.12 17.76 -5.17
N TYR A 157 -13.50 17.86 -3.90
CA TYR A 157 -14.66 18.60 -3.43
C TYR A 157 -14.29 19.45 -2.22
N ASP A 158 -14.57 20.74 -2.27
CA ASP A 158 -14.35 21.62 -1.13
C ASP A 158 -15.38 21.38 -0.03
N VAL A 159 -14.91 21.27 1.21
CA VAL A 159 -15.78 21.12 2.37
C VAL A 159 -16.35 22.48 2.75
N THR A 160 -17.67 22.57 2.75
CA THR A 160 -18.40 23.82 3.04
C THR A 160 -18.75 23.97 4.52
N LYS A 161 -19.06 22.85 5.19
CA LYS A 161 -19.45 22.86 6.61
C LYS A 161 -18.81 21.70 7.36
N ILE A 162 -18.40 22.00 8.59
CA ILE A 162 -17.77 21.04 9.50
C ILE A 162 -18.46 21.12 10.85
N TYR A 163 -19.07 20.02 11.27
CA TYR A 163 -19.64 19.84 12.60
C TYR A 163 -18.72 18.91 13.39
N ARG A 164 -18.29 19.34 14.59
CA ARG A 164 -17.32 18.61 15.41
C ARG A 164 -17.97 18.18 16.72
N ASP A 165 -17.85 16.91 17.06
CA ASP A 165 -18.25 16.40 18.36
C ASP A 165 -17.11 16.58 19.39
N PRO A 166 -17.29 17.41 20.43
CA PRO A 166 -16.26 17.64 21.44
C PRO A 166 -15.93 16.37 22.24
N LEU A 167 -16.87 15.46 22.41
CA LEU A 167 -16.74 14.29 23.29
C LEU A 167 -16.18 13.06 22.55
N ASN A 168 -16.70 12.73 21.37
CA ASN A 168 -16.44 11.42 20.74
C ASN A 168 -15.38 11.41 19.62
N ASP A 169 -14.56 12.44 19.49
CA ASP A 169 -13.58 12.59 18.38
C ASP A 169 -14.18 12.31 16.98
N LEU A 170 -15.44 12.66 16.78
CA LEU A 170 -16.16 12.52 15.51
C LEU A 170 -16.39 13.88 14.85
N SER A 171 -16.47 13.89 13.53
CA SER A 171 -16.85 15.07 12.76
C SER A 171 -17.65 14.71 11.52
N ILE A 172 -18.61 15.58 11.21
CA ILE A 172 -19.47 15.48 10.02
C ILE A 172 -19.10 16.61 9.07
N LEU A 173 -18.77 16.26 7.84
CA LEU A 173 -18.42 17.17 6.76
C LEU A 173 -19.54 17.20 5.71
N LYS A 174 -19.67 18.35 5.04
CA LYS A 174 -20.61 18.57 3.95
C LYS A 174 -20.02 19.48 2.88
#